data_AF-A0A078A573-F1
#
_entry.id   AF-A0A078A573-F1
#
_cell.length_a   1.000
_cell.length_b   1.000
_cell.length_c   1.000
_cell.angle_alpha   90.00
_cell.angle_beta   90.00
_cell.angle_gamma   90.00
#
_symmetry.space_group_name_H-M   'P 1'
#
loop_
_entity.id
_entity.type
_entity.pdbx_description
1 polymer ?
#
loop_
_entity_poly.entity_id
_entity_poly.type
_entity_poly.pdbx_seq_one_letter_code
_entity_poly.pdbx_strand_id
1 'polypeptide(L)'
;MGNQCASREKMSEAGQTAKEKFYQLKETAKNKWYGTPTEGQPQEEKQQIDYEEKRLRYGQYKQEFVTDHSQISMISQFESTLPLTKIDVDEFERRLKMLATSNSLNKEQIIESFRDSTALREIVSKDSIVQQLLLDELMMDKRKQNYLIAQLLLLANLYCPSNPSLKAQKFFELCQENLDSQISQNDKELRLLFGKMLEITYTFMIGLYMANKSSSDPDIPEEWYNDESKLEDAYDSMFEEFQNAVFKSKTRNTREEFLDELSQNNRSWLQPHYLRQRIFNKVTGIEKLRIDK
;
A
#
# COMPACT_ATOMS: atom_id res chain seq x y z
N MET A 1 60.79 7.79 -1.82
CA MET A 1 59.39 7.31 -1.95
C MET A 1 58.48 8.49 -1.65
N GLY A 2 57.97 9.18 -2.67
CA GLY A 2 57.11 10.35 -2.50
C GLY A 2 55.65 9.95 -2.73
N ASN A 3 54.85 9.96 -1.66
CA ASN A 3 53.40 9.82 -1.76
C ASN A 3 52.83 11.10 -2.39
N GLN A 4 52.39 11.01 -3.65
CA GLN A 4 51.59 12.04 -4.29
C GLN A 4 50.18 12.01 -3.68
N CYS A 5 49.91 12.95 -2.77
CA CYS A 5 48.56 13.28 -2.35
C CYS A 5 47.73 13.65 -3.59
N ALA A 6 46.62 12.95 -3.81
CA ALA A 6 45.65 13.31 -4.84
C ALA A 6 45.25 14.79 -4.65
N SER A 7 45.45 15.59 -5.69
CA SER A 7 45.17 17.03 -5.64
C SER A 7 43.71 17.28 -5.31
N ARG A 8 43.46 18.31 -4.49
CA ARG A 8 42.15 18.73 -4.00
C ARG A 8 41.12 18.96 -5.13
N GLU A 9 41.60 19.29 -6.33
CA GLU A 9 40.82 19.40 -7.55
C GLU A 9 40.20 18.07 -7.99
N LYS A 10 40.94 16.95 -7.92
CA LYS A 10 40.40 15.62 -8.29
C LYS A 10 39.28 15.15 -7.37
N MET A 11 39.31 15.54 -6.09
CA MET A 11 38.20 15.28 -5.15
C MET A 11 36.98 16.17 -5.42
N SER A 12 37.19 17.40 -5.87
CA SER A 12 36.11 18.32 -6.26
C SER A 12 35.39 17.84 -7.53
N GLU A 13 36.17 17.40 -8.54
CA GLU A 13 35.63 16.83 -9.78
C GLU A 13 34.84 15.53 -9.51
N ALA A 14 35.39 14.63 -8.68
CA ALA A 14 34.70 13.41 -8.29
C ALA A 14 33.37 13.69 -7.55
N GLY A 15 33.33 14.72 -6.71
CA GLY A 15 32.12 15.16 -6.02
C GLY A 15 31.06 15.73 -6.96
N GLN A 16 31.46 16.52 -7.96
CA GLN A 16 30.55 17.04 -8.98
C GLN A 16 30.01 15.93 -9.88
N THR A 17 30.86 15.01 -10.33
CA THR A 17 30.43 13.87 -11.15
C THR A 17 29.49 12.93 -10.40
N ALA A 18 29.72 12.68 -9.11
CA ALA A 18 28.81 11.89 -8.28
C ALA A 18 27.44 12.56 -8.12
N LYS A 19 27.43 13.89 -7.95
CA LYS A 19 26.21 14.70 -7.84
C LYS A 19 25.42 14.71 -9.16
N GLU A 20 26.10 14.86 -10.30
CA GLU A 20 25.49 14.79 -11.63
C GLU A 20 24.92 13.41 -11.92
N LYS A 21 25.64 12.32 -11.61
CA LYS A 21 25.13 10.95 -11.72
C LYS A 21 23.91 10.71 -10.84
N PHE A 22 23.89 11.27 -9.63
CA PHE A 22 22.74 11.20 -8.74
C PHE A 22 21.53 11.94 -9.32
N TYR A 23 21.69 13.14 -9.88
CA TYR A 23 20.60 13.85 -10.54
C TYR A 23 20.10 13.13 -11.79
N GLN A 24 21.01 12.57 -12.59
CA GLN A 24 20.64 11.77 -13.76
C GLN A 24 19.86 10.52 -13.34
N LEU A 25 20.32 9.76 -12.34
CA LEU A 25 19.59 8.62 -11.78
C LEU A 25 18.21 9.02 -11.24
N LYS A 26 18.13 10.16 -10.54
CA LYS A 26 16.87 10.71 -10.02
C LYS A 26 15.92 11.10 -11.16
N GLU A 27 16.41 11.72 -12.23
CA GLU A 27 15.60 12.02 -13.42
C GLU A 27 15.19 10.76 -14.21
N THR A 28 16.04 9.74 -14.26
CA THR A 28 15.72 8.50 -14.97
C THR A 28 14.65 7.71 -14.19
N ALA A 29 14.74 7.70 -12.87
CA ALA A 29 13.70 7.19 -11.98
C ALA A 29 12.39 8.00 -12.10
N LYS A 30 12.48 9.32 -12.24
CA LYS A 30 11.35 10.26 -12.45
C LYS A 30 10.65 10.06 -13.79
N ASN A 31 11.39 9.81 -14.88
CA ASN A 31 10.81 9.55 -16.20
C ASN A 31 10.18 8.16 -16.33
N LYS A 32 10.55 7.23 -15.44
CA LYS A 32 9.94 5.89 -15.32
C LYS A 32 8.52 5.94 -14.72
N TRP A 33 8.19 7.02 -14.03
CA TRP A 33 6.98 7.19 -13.22
C TRP A 33 5.71 7.46 -14.06
N TYR A 34 5.83 8.07 -15.24
CA TYR A 34 4.69 8.39 -16.11
C TYR A 34 4.46 7.41 -17.27
N GLY A 35 4.89 6.15 -17.13
CA GLY A 35 4.55 5.10 -18.09
C GLY A 35 5.25 5.21 -19.45
N THR A 36 6.31 6.02 -19.59
CA THR A 36 7.20 5.89 -20.75
C THR A 36 7.91 4.55 -20.63
N PRO A 37 7.70 3.59 -21.56
CA PRO A 37 8.44 2.34 -21.55
C PRO A 37 9.92 2.68 -21.55
N THR A 38 10.66 2.24 -20.55
CA THR A 38 12.12 2.38 -20.54
C THR A 38 12.65 1.83 -21.86
N GLU A 39 13.22 2.68 -22.72
CA GLU A 39 14.00 2.24 -23.88
C GLU A 39 15.07 1.28 -23.37
N GLY A 40 14.86 -0.02 -23.58
CA GLY A 40 15.75 -1.08 -23.07
C GLY A 40 15.12 -2.15 -22.19
N GLN A 41 13.81 -2.11 -21.89
CA GLN A 41 13.17 -3.34 -21.36
C GLN A 41 13.20 -4.44 -22.42
N PRO A 42 13.75 -5.63 -22.13
CA PRO A 42 13.69 -6.77 -23.04
C PRO A 42 12.25 -7.01 -23.49
N GLN A 43 12.04 -7.18 -24.79
CA GLN A 43 10.71 -7.35 -25.39
C GLN A 43 9.91 -8.49 -24.73
N GLU A 44 10.60 -9.51 -24.22
CA GLU A 44 10.05 -10.64 -23.47
C GLU A 44 9.40 -10.21 -22.14
N GLU A 45 10.01 -9.30 -21.38
CA GLU A 45 9.44 -8.83 -20.11
C GLU A 45 8.15 -8.06 -20.32
N LYS A 46 8.11 -7.23 -21.37
CA LYS A 46 6.89 -6.49 -21.71
C LYS A 46 5.77 -7.44 -22.10
N GLN A 47 6.09 -8.50 -22.85
CA GLN A 47 5.11 -9.55 -23.20
C GLN A 47 4.62 -10.31 -21.96
N GLN A 48 5.48 -10.56 -20.98
CA GLN A 48 5.09 -11.21 -19.71
C GLN A 48 4.18 -10.31 -18.87
N ILE A 49 4.49 -9.02 -18.73
CA ILE A 49 3.61 -8.07 -18.02
C ILE A 49 2.25 -7.97 -18.71
N ASP A 50 2.22 -7.81 -20.04
CA ASP A 50 0.98 -7.76 -20.82
C ASP A 50 0.17 -9.06 -20.68
N TYR A 51 0.84 -10.22 -20.58
CA TYR A 51 0.21 -11.50 -20.35
C TYR A 51 -0.40 -11.60 -18.94
N GLU A 52 0.34 -11.19 -17.90
CA GLU A 52 -0.14 -11.15 -16.52
C GLU A 52 -1.37 -10.23 -16.40
N GLU A 53 -1.32 -9.02 -16.96
CA GLU A 53 -2.45 -8.10 -16.97
C GLU A 53 -3.69 -8.70 -17.66
N LYS A 54 -3.49 -9.37 -18.80
CA LYS A 54 -4.58 -10.08 -19.49
C LYS A 54 -5.13 -11.22 -18.64
N ARG A 55 -4.26 -12.04 -18.04
CA ARG A 55 -4.64 -13.15 -17.15
C ARG A 55 -5.52 -12.67 -15.99
N LEU A 56 -5.12 -11.58 -15.33
CA LEU A 56 -5.88 -10.96 -14.25
C LEU A 56 -7.28 -10.51 -14.71
N ARG A 57 -7.36 -9.88 -15.90
CA ARG A 57 -8.65 -9.47 -16.49
C ARG A 57 -9.58 -10.65 -16.78
N TYR A 58 -9.04 -11.79 -17.23
CA TYR A 58 -9.82 -12.99 -17.51
C TYR A 58 -10.26 -13.73 -16.24
N GLY A 59 -9.45 -13.70 -15.18
CA GLY A 59 -9.77 -14.31 -13.88
C GLY A 59 -10.80 -13.55 -13.03
N GLN A 60 -11.44 -12.50 -13.57
CA GLN A 60 -12.31 -11.56 -12.84
C GLN A 60 -11.60 -10.80 -11.70
N TYR A 61 -10.27 -10.82 -11.65
CA TYR A 61 -9.46 -10.00 -10.76
C TYR A 61 -9.27 -8.61 -11.38
N LYS A 62 -10.37 -7.86 -11.42
CA LYS A 62 -10.35 -6.47 -11.87
C LYS A 62 -10.29 -5.56 -10.65
N GLN A 63 -9.29 -4.69 -10.62
CA GLN A 63 -9.33 -3.54 -9.74
C GLN A 63 -10.56 -2.70 -10.10
N GLU A 64 -11.33 -2.28 -9.10
CA GLU A 64 -12.49 -1.41 -9.33
C GLU A 64 -12.00 -0.10 -9.95
N PHE A 65 -12.69 0.37 -10.99
CA PHE A 65 -12.39 1.67 -11.58
C PHE A 65 -12.82 2.76 -10.60
N VAL A 66 -11.87 3.55 -10.12
CA VAL A 66 -12.11 4.60 -9.13
C VAL A 66 -12.11 5.96 -9.83
N THR A 67 -13.25 6.64 -9.81
CA THR A 67 -13.32 8.05 -10.20
C THR A 67 -13.25 8.90 -8.93
N ASP A 68 -12.08 9.46 -8.64
CA ASP A 68 -11.85 10.33 -7.49
C ASP A 68 -11.84 11.81 -7.91
N HIS A 69 -12.82 12.58 -7.44
CA HIS A 69 -12.94 14.02 -7.66
C HIS A 69 -12.64 14.85 -6.41
N SER A 70 -12.11 14.22 -5.35
CA SER A 70 -11.76 14.90 -4.11
C SER A 70 -10.47 15.70 -4.23
N GLN A 71 -10.19 16.53 -3.22
CA GLN A 71 -8.93 17.28 -3.12
C GLN A 71 -7.70 16.36 -2.98
N ILE A 72 -7.90 15.09 -2.61
CA ILE A 72 -6.86 14.08 -2.45
C ILE A 72 -6.76 13.11 -3.65
N SER A 73 -7.40 13.45 -4.77
CA SER A 73 -7.44 12.61 -5.98
C SER A 73 -6.06 12.32 -6.58
N MET A 74 -5.07 13.18 -6.36
CA MET A 74 -3.68 12.93 -6.75
C MET A 74 -3.09 11.67 -6.09
N ILE A 75 -3.52 11.35 -4.86
CA ILE A 75 -3.08 10.13 -4.16
C ILE A 75 -3.71 8.89 -4.80
N SER A 76 -4.99 8.97 -5.16
CA SER A 76 -5.67 7.89 -5.89
C SER A 76 -5.03 7.62 -7.26
N GLN A 77 -4.60 8.68 -7.96
CA GLN A 77 -3.85 8.56 -9.21
C GLN A 77 -2.48 7.91 -8.97
N PHE A 78 -1.74 8.36 -7.97
CA PHE A 78 -0.46 7.76 -7.55
C PHE A 78 -0.60 6.26 -7.26
N GLU A 79 -1.60 5.87 -6.47
CA GLU A 79 -1.86 4.46 -6.12
C GLU A 79 -2.10 3.57 -7.34
N SER A 80 -2.77 4.10 -8.37
CA SER A 80 -3.03 3.35 -9.61
C SER A 80 -1.77 3.02 -10.40
N THR A 81 -0.65 3.72 -10.13
CA THR A 81 0.65 3.45 -10.75
C THR A 81 1.48 2.44 -9.97
N LEU A 82 1.07 2.09 -8.75
CA LEU A 82 1.85 1.22 -7.89
C LEU A 82 2.01 -0.18 -8.50
N PRO A 83 3.19 -0.80 -8.36
CA PRO A 83 3.44 -2.15 -8.86
C PRO A 83 2.51 -3.25 -8.29
N LEU A 84 1.90 -3.03 -7.12
CA LEU A 84 0.93 -3.96 -6.52
C LEU A 84 -0.28 -4.20 -7.41
N THR A 85 -0.65 -3.24 -8.26
CA THR A 85 -1.77 -3.38 -9.21
C THR A 85 -1.53 -4.44 -10.30
N LYS A 86 -0.31 -4.99 -10.39
CA LYS A 86 0.13 -5.95 -11.42
C LYS A 86 0.30 -7.38 -10.89
N ILE A 87 -0.01 -7.64 -9.63
CA ILE A 87 0.10 -8.96 -9.00
C ILE A 87 -1.20 -9.27 -8.24
N ASP A 88 -1.83 -10.41 -8.49
CA ASP A 88 -3.02 -10.79 -7.72
C ASP A 88 -2.70 -11.10 -6.25
N VAL A 89 -3.72 -10.95 -5.40
CA VAL A 89 -3.58 -11.12 -3.95
C VAL A 89 -3.12 -12.54 -3.56
N ASP A 90 -3.54 -13.57 -4.29
CA ASP A 90 -3.18 -14.97 -4.00
C ASP A 90 -1.70 -15.24 -4.33
N GLU A 91 -1.21 -14.77 -5.48
CA GLU A 91 0.20 -14.88 -5.85
C GLU A 91 1.10 -14.08 -4.90
N PHE A 92 0.67 -12.88 -4.50
CA PHE A 92 1.38 -12.10 -3.49
C PHE A 92 1.48 -12.85 -2.16
N GLU A 93 0.37 -13.41 -1.68
CA GLU A 93 0.32 -14.19 -0.45
C GLU A 93 1.20 -15.45 -0.54
N ARG A 94 1.12 -16.20 -1.64
CA ARG A 94 1.93 -17.39 -1.88
C ARG A 94 3.42 -17.08 -1.79
N ARG A 95 3.86 -15.97 -2.41
CA ARG A 95 5.26 -15.53 -2.40
C ARG A 95 5.75 -15.17 -1.00
N LEU A 96 4.95 -14.45 -0.21
CA LEU A 96 5.28 -14.15 1.18
C LEU A 96 5.38 -15.43 2.02
N LYS A 97 4.41 -16.33 1.89
CA LYS A 97 4.33 -17.54 2.71
C LYS A 97 5.40 -18.59 2.35
N MET A 98 5.98 -18.53 1.15
CA MET A 98 7.00 -19.47 0.69
C MET A 98 8.25 -19.51 1.58
N LEU A 99 8.66 -18.37 2.13
CA LEU A 99 9.84 -18.24 2.99
C LEU A 99 9.47 -17.99 4.46
N ALA A 100 8.18 -17.99 4.78
CA ALA A 100 7.68 -17.77 6.13
C ALA A 100 7.84 -19.03 6.98
N THR A 101 8.62 -18.91 8.06
CA THR A 101 8.73 -19.92 9.11
C THR A 101 7.95 -19.54 10.37
N SER A 102 7.46 -18.31 10.42
CA SER A 102 6.70 -17.71 11.52
C SER A 102 5.73 -16.67 10.96
N ASN A 103 4.98 -15.97 11.83
CA ASN A 103 4.09 -14.87 11.44
C ASN A 103 4.85 -13.57 11.06
N SER A 104 6.17 -13.65 10.89
CA SER A 104 7.03 -12.54 10.52
C SER A 104 8.15 -12.96 9.58
N LEU A 105 8.66 -11.99 8.81
CA LEU A 105 9.78 -12.15 7.88
C LEU A 105 10.84 -11.09 8.16
N ASN A 106 12.11 -11.43 8.01
CA ASN A 106 13.15 -10.41 7.94
C ASN A 106 13.20 -9.77 6.54
N LYS A 107 14.00 -8.70 6.41
CA LYS A 107 14.16 -7.94 5.16
C LYS A 107 14.60 -8.82 3.99
N GLU A 108 15.59 -9.67 4.22
CA GLU A 108 16.19 -10.53 3.20
C GLU A 108 15.18 -11.56 2.67
N GLN A 109 14.35 -12.12 3.54
CA GLN A 109 13.26 -13.03 3.16
C GLN A 109 12.24 -12.34 2.26
N ILE A 110 11.83 -11.10 2.57
CA ILE A 110 10.89 -10.36 1.72
C ILE A 110 11.51 -10.07 0.34
N ILE A 111 12.76 -9.61 0.31
CA ILE A 111 13.48 -9.37 -0.96
C ILE A 111 13.53 -10.66 -1.79
N GLU A 112 13.90 -11.77 -1.17
CA GLU A 112 13.99 -13.07 -1.86
C GLU A 112 12.61 -13.58 -2.33
N SER A 113 11.53 -13.34 -1.58
CA SER A 113 10.15 -13.70 -1.97
C SER A 113 9.68 -13.03 -3.28
N PHE A 114 10.22 -11.87 -3.61
CA PHE A 114 9.75 -11.04 -4.74
C PHE A 114 10.81 -10.72 -5.80
N ARG A 115 12.07 -11.15 -5.65
CA ARG A 115 13.15 -10.87 -6.60
C ARG A 115 12.87 -11.32 -8.04
N ASP A 116 12.10 -12.39 -8.20
CA ASP A 116 11.72 -13.02 -9.47
C ASP A 116 10.28 -12.65 -9.89
N SER A 117 9.60 -11.78 -9.12
CA SER A 117 8.29 -11.27 -9.50
C SER A 117 8.44 -10.25 -10.62
N THR A 118 7.78 -10.47 -11.76
CA THR A 118 7.76 -9.51 -12.88
C THR A 118 7.31 -8.12 -12.43
N ALA A 119 6.28 -8.06 -11.58
CA ALA A 119 5.72 -6.83 -11.04
C ALA A 119 6.61 -6.18 -9.97
N LEU A 120 7.19 -6.98 -9.06
CA LEU A 120 7.83 -6.48 -7.84
C LEU A 120 9.36 -6.63 -7.82
N ARG A 121 9.99 -7.00 -8.94
CA ARG A 121 11.44 -7.18 -9.06
C ARG A 121 12.28 -6.00 -8.57
N GLU A 122 11.75 -4.78 -8.63
CA GLU A 122 12.47 -3.58 -8.19
C GLU A 122 12.76 -3.58 -6.68
N ILE A 123 12.19 -4.53 -5.92
CA ILE A 123 12.49 -4.72 -4.49
C ILE A 123 13.99 -4.89 -4.18
N VAL A 124 14.76 -5.43 -5.14
CA VAL A 124 16.21 -5.60 -5.01
C VAL A 124 16.97 -4.27 -5.11
N SER A 125 16.36 -3.27 -5.73
CA SER A 125 16.95 -1.94 -5.87
C SER A 125 16.71 -1.15 -4.59
N LYS A 126 17.81 -0.66 -4.00
CA LYS A 126 17.73 0.17 -2.81
C LYS A 126 16.92 1.44 -3.11
N ASP A 127 16.07 1.82 -2.16
CA ASP A 127 15.25 3.04 -2.22
C ASP A 127 14.23 3.04 -3.37
N SER A 128 14.00 1.89 -4.04
CA SER A 128 12.91 1.76 -5.01
C SER A 128 11.56 1.92 -4.33
N ILE A 129 10.54 2.34 -5.08
CA ILE A 129 9.19 2.45 -4.54
C ILE A 129 8.68 1.11 -4.00
N VAL A 130 9.03 -0.02 -4.64
CA VAL A 130 8.66 -1.35 -4.16
C VAL A 130 9.32 -1.65 -2.81
N GLN A 131 10.59 -1.26 -2.65
CA GLN A 131 11.28 -1.42 -1.39
C GLN A 131 10.68 -0.54 -0.29
N GLN A 132 10.40 0.73 -0.59
CA GLN A 132 9.71 1.64 0.35
C GLN A 132 8.32 1.10 0.71
N LEU A 133 7.60 0.53 -0.26
CA LEU A 133 6.26 0.01 -0.09
C LEU A 133 6.19 -1.24 0.81
N LEU A 134 7.15 -2.16 0.66
CA LEU A 134 7.13 -3.45 1.35
C LEU A 134 8.01 -3.51 2.60
N LEU A 135 8.99 -2.61 2.71
CA LEU A 135 9.93 -2.55 3.83
C LEU A 135 9.77 -1.28 4.69
N ASP A 136 8.57 -0.70 4.69
CA ASP A 136 8.26 0.42 5.57
C ASP A 136 8.21 -0.02 7.04
N GLU A 137 8.64 0.87 7.95
CA GLU A 137 8.59 0.62 9.39
C GLU A 137 7.16 0.39 9.90
N LEU A 138 6.16 0.90 9.18
CA LEU A 138 4.75 0.65 9.48
C LEU A 138 4.40 -0.83 9.48
N MET A 139 5.06 -1.61 8.62
CA MET A 139 4.87 -3.04 8.44
C MET A 139 5.71 -3.89 9.42
N MET A 140 6.49 -3.23 10.28
CA MET A 140 7.50 -3.87 11.14
C MET A 140 7.04 -3.99 12.60
N ASP A 141 7.26 -5.17 13.20
CA ASP A 141 7.34 -5.29 14.65
C ASP A 141 8.65 -4.65 15.13
N LYS A 142 8.57 -3.39 15.57
CA LYS A 142 9.71 -2.59 16.03
C LYS A 142 10.51 -3.29 17.15
N ARG A 143 9.92 -4.21 17.91
CA ARG A 143 10.64 -4.93 18.98
C ARG A 143 11.50 -6.06 18.42
N LYS A 144 11.00 -6.76 17.41
CA LYS A 144 11.69 -7.90 16.78
C LYS A 144 12.53 -7.53 15.57
N GLN A 145 12.36 -6.32 15.04
CA GLN A 145 12.99 -5.87 13.79
C GLN A 145 12.66 -6.78 12.59
N ASN A 146 11.46 -7.38 12.63
CA ASN A 146 10.92 -8.22 11.57
C ASN A 146 9.58 -7.64 11.10
N TYR A 147 9.25 -7.88 9.84
CA TYR A 147 8.01 -7.46 9.21
C TYR A 147 6.90 -8.45 9.48
N LEU A 148 5.72 -7.95 9.84
CA LEU A 148 4.56 -8.77 10.16
C LEU A 148 3.85 -9.18 8.88
N ILE A 149 3.70 -10.50 8.68
CA ILE A 149 3.05 -11.05 7.47
C ILE A 149 1.62 -10.54 7.37
N ALA A 150 0.88 -10.46 8.48
CA ALA A 150 -0.49 -9.97 8.50
C ALA A 150 -0.61 -8.54 7.94
N GLN A 151 0.36 -7.66 8.23
CA GLN A 151 0.34 -6.26 7.76
C GLN A 151 0.67 -6.17 6.27
N LEU A 152 1.62 -6.99 5.78
CA LEU A 152 1.92 -7.09 4.35
C LEU A 152 0.76 -7.69 3.55
N LEU A 153 0.07 -8.69 4.11
CA LEU A 153 -1.13 -9.26 3.49
C LEU A 153 -2.30 -8.28 3.51
N LEU A 154 -2.43 -7.45 4.55
CA LEU A 154 -3.42 -6.37 4.60
C LEU A 154 -3.16 -5.33 3.49
N LEU A 155 -1.90 -4.94 3.30
CA LEU A 155 -1.48 -4.08 2.17
C LEU A 155 -1.86 -4.72 0.83
N ALA A 156 -1.58 -6.00 0.63
CA ALA A 156 -1.95 -6.72 -0.58
C ALA A 156 -3.47 -6.77 -0.79
N ASN A 157 -4.23 -7.02 0.28
CA ASN A 157 -5.69 -7.06 0.21
C ASN A 157 -6.30 -5.72 -0.24
N LEU A 158 -5.64 -4.61 0.09
CA LEU A 158 -6.04 -3.27 -0.31
C LEU A 158 -5.71 -2.97 -1.78
N TYR A 159 -4.48 -3.28 -2.22
CA TYR A 159 -3.93 -2.76 -3.47
C TYR A 159 -3.73 -3.78 -4.60
N CYS A 160 -3.64 -5.07 -4.29
CA CYS A 160 -3.59 -6.11 -5.32
C CYS A 160 -4.98 -6.29 -5.97
N PRO A 161 -5.06 -6.54 -7.29
CA PRO A 161 -6.32 -6.80 -7.95
C PRO A 161 -7.02 -8.02 -7.35
N SER A 162 -8.27 -7.82 -6.96
CA SER A 162 -9.13 -8.85 -6.37
C SER A 162 -10.59 -8.40 -6.47
N ASN A 163 -11.53 -9.36 -6.38
CA ASN A 163 -12.96 -9.05 -6.32
C ASN A 163 -13.40 -8.81 -4.86
N PRO A 164 -14.55 -8.12 -4.62
CA PRO A 164 -15.02 -7.82 -3.26
C PRO A 164 -15.16 -9.04 -2.34
N SER A 165 -15.62 -10.17 -2.88
CA SER A 165 -15.79 -11.41 -2.10
C SER A 165 -14.44 -11.94 -1.61
N LEU A 166 -13.43 -11.98 -2.48
CA LEU A 166 -12.09 -12.40 -2.11
C LEU A 166 -11.46 -11.42 -1.11
N LYS A 167 -11.64 -10.10 -1.29
CA LYS A 167 -11.13 -9.11 -0.33
C LYS A 167 -11.72 -9.29 1.06
N ALA A 168 -13.04 -9.52 1.14
CA ALA A 168 -13.72 -9.78 2.40
C ALA A 168 -13.21 -11.08 3.03
N GLN A 169 -13.00 -12.13 2.22
CA GLN A 169 -12.46 -13.40 2.68
C GLN A 169 -11.06 -13.23 3.27
N LYS A 170 -10.13 -12.61 2.54
CA LYS A 170 -8.76 -12.39 3.02
C LYS A 170 -8.74 -11.52 4.26
N PHE A 171 -9.58 -10.47 4.33
CA PHE A 171 -9.67 -9.63 5.52
C PHE A 171 -10.17 -10.42 6.74
N PHE A 172 -11.19 -11.26 6.58
CA PHE A 172 -11.68 -12.13 7.65
C PHE A 172 -10.61 -13.12 8.11
N GLU A 173 -9.90 -13.76 7.18
CA GLU A 173 -8.83 -14.72 7.48
C GLU A 173 -7.65 -14.06 8.22
N LEU A 174 -7.35 -12.79 7.93
CA LEU A 174 -6.37 -12.01 8.69
C LEU A 174 -6.84 -11.73 10.11
N CYS A 175 -8.13 -11.39 10.29
CA CYS A 175 -8.69 -11.12 11.61
C CYS A 175 -8.87 -12.39 12.46
N GLN A 176 -9.02 -13.56 11.85
CA GLN A 176 -9.33 -14.82 12.52
C GLN A 176 -8.31 -15.90 12.15
N GLU A 177 -7.08 -15.75 12.63
CA GLU A 177 -5.97 -16.66 12.35
C GLU A 177 -6.29 -18.13 12.74
N ASN A 178 -7.06 -18.32 13.81
CA ASN A 178 -7.48 -19.65 14.29
C ASN A 178 -8.66 -20.25 13.51
N LEU A 179 -9.11 -19.60 12.43
CA LEU A 179 -10.25 -20.02 11.59
C LEU A 179 -11.55 -20.18 12.41
N ASP A 180 -11.74 -19.33 13.41
CA ASP A 180 -12.98 -19.27 14.18
C ASP A 180 -14.17 -19.03 13.24
N SER A 181 -15.27 -19.76 13.48
CA SER A 181 -16.46 -19.69 12.62
C SER A 181 -17.28 -18.42 12.82
N GLN A 182 -16.95 -17.62 13.83
CA GLN A 182 -17.63 -16.39 14.19
C GLN A 182 -16.63 -15.31 14.57
N ILE A 183 -16.94 -14.07 14.21
CA ILE A 183 -16.17 -12.88 14.60
C ILE A 183 -17.02 -11.98 15.48
N SER A 184 -16.42 -11.40 16.53
CA SER A 184 -17.11 -10.46 17.41
C SER A 184 -16.83 -9.02 17.00
N GLN A 185 -17.81 -8.13 17.20
CA GLN A 185 -17.59 -6.69 17.01
C GLN A 185 -16.44 -6.16 17.90
N ASN A 186 -16.24 -6.77 19.08
CA ASN A 186 -15.20 -6.39 20.04
C ASN A 186 -13.90 -7.19 19.86
N ASP A 187 -13.72 -7.86 18.72
CA ASP A 187 -12.51 -8.60 18.42
C ASP A 187 -11.30 -7.64 18.35
N LYS A 188 -10.25 -7.97 19.11
CA LYS A 188 -9.07 -7.11 19.24
C LYS A 188 -8.26 -7.07 17.95
N GLU A 189 -8.18 -8.19 17.25
CA GLU A 189 -7.44 -8.29 15.99
C GLU A 189 -8.18 -7.53 14.88
N LEU A 190 -9.51 -7.62 14.86
CA LEU A 190 -10.35 -6.80 13.97
C LEU A 190 -10.10 -5.30 14.18
N ARG A 191 -10.12 -4.82 15.43
CA ARG A 191 -9.84 -3.40 15.73
C ARG A 191 -8.42 -3.01 15.30
N LEU A 192 -7.43 -3.85 15.61
CA LEU A 192 -6.03 -3.62 15.28
C LEU A 192 -5.83 -3.53 13.76
N LEU A 193 -6.29 -4.54 13.02
CA LEU A 193 -6.12 -4.62 11.57
C LEU A 193 -6.95 -3.57 10.84
N PHE A 194 -8.15 -3.25 11.32
CA PHE A 194 -8.93 -2.14 10.76
C PHE A 194 -8.22 -0.81 10.95
N GLY A 195 -7.71 -0.51 12.16
CA GLY A 195 -6.91 0.69 12.39
C GLY A 195 -5.68 0.74 11.48
N LYS A 196 -5.00 -0.41 11.29
CA LYS A 196 -3.87 -0.52 10.37
C LYS A 196 -4.25 -0.28 8.92
N MET A 197 -5.43 -0.71 8.51
CA MET A 197 -5.99 -0.44 7.19
C MET A 197 -6.16 1.06 6.95
N LEU A 198 -6.62 1.82 7.95
CA LEU A 198 -6.72 3.28 7.88
C LEU A 198 -5.33 3.95 7.82
N GLU A 199 -4.40 3.51 8.65
CA GLU A 199 -3.03 4.03 8.69
C GLU A 199 -2.29 3.80 7.36
N ILE A 200 -2.44 2.60 6.77
CA ILE A 200 -1.90 2.25 5.45
C ILE A 200 -2.50 3.16 4.37
N THR A 201 -3.82 3.28 4.32
CA THR A 201 -4.51 3.96 3.21
C THR A 201 -4.38 5.49 3.23
N TYR A 202 -4.05 6.04 4.40
CA TYR A 202 -3.93 7.48 4.61
C TYR A 202 -2.49 7.92 4.86
N THR A 203 -1.98 7.73 6.07
CA THR A 203 -0.67 8.25 6.51
C THR A 203 0.47 7.69 5.66
N PHE A 204 0.48 6.38 5.47
CA PHE A 204 1.54 5.73 4.70
C PHE A 204 1.51 6.09 3.22
N MET A 205 0.34 6.08 2.58
CA MET A 205 0.24 6.45 1.16
C MET A 205 0.55 7.92 0.91
N ILE A 206 0.17 8.82 1.83
CA ILE A 206 0.57 10.23 1.77
C ILE A 206 2.10 10.34 1.87
N GLY A 207 2.72 9.67 2.83
CA GLY A 207 4.17 9.65 2.99
C GLY A 207 4.89 9.10 1.75
N LEU A 208 4.41 7.97 1.22
CA LEU A 208 4.95 7.34 0.03
C LEU A 208 4.80 8.23 -1.21
N TYR A 209 3.65 8.90 -1.36
CA TYR A 209 3.45 9.90 -2.39
C TYR A 209 4.46 11.05 -2.26
N MET A 210 4.56 11.66 -1.09
CA MET A 210 5.47 12.80 -0.87
C MET A 210 6.94 12.45 -1.13
N ALA A 211 7.34 11.21 -0.82
CA ALA A 211 8.68 10.69 -1.10
C ALA A 211 8.96 10.47 -2.60
N ASN A 212 7.94 10.22 -3.41
CA ASN A 212 8.08 9.79 -4.81
C ASN A 212 7.47 10.77 -5.83
N LYS A 213 6.78 11.83 -5.39
CA LYS A 213 6.14 12.80 -6.27
C LYS A 213 7.15 13.59 -7.09
N SER A 214 6.75 13.96 -8.30
CA SER A 214 7.51 14.86 -9.15
C SER A 214 7.47 16.31 -8.64
N SER A 215 8.42 17.12 -9.09
CA SER A 215 8.45 18.56 -8.79
C SER A 215 7.24 19.33 -9.34
N SER A 216 6.54 18.77 -10.33
CA SER A 216 5.30 19.30 -10.91
C SER A 216 4.05 18.85 -10.18
N ASP A 217 4.15 17.82 -9.34
CA ASP A 217 3.01 17.28 -8.62
C ASP A 217 2.69 18.17 -7.40
N PRO A 218 1.39 18.34 -7.07
CA PRO A 218 0.97 19.22 -5.98
C PRO A 218 1.58 18.78 -4.64
N ASP A 219 1.92 19.74 -3.79
CA ASP A 219 2.25 19.48 -2.40
C ASP A 219 0.98 19.17 -1.60
N ILE A 220 1.13 18.35 -0.57
CA ILE A 220 0.07 18.05 0.40
C ILE A 220 0.24 18.97 1.60
N PRO A 221 -0.78 19.75 1.98
CA PRO A 221 -0.73 20.55 3.20
C PRO A 221 -0.48 19.69 4.45
N GLU A 222 0.44 20.13 5.31
CA GLU A 222 0.81 19.42 6.54
C GLU A 222 -0.39 19.20 7.48
N GLU A 223 -1.34 20.12 7.49
CA GLU A 223 -2.58 20.02 8.27
C GLU A 223 -3.44 18.79 7.92
N TRP A 224 -3.20 18.16 6.76
CA TRP A 224 -3.95 16.97 6.36
C TRP A 224 -3.45 15.70 7.06
N TYR A 225 -2.21 15.66 7.57
CA TYR A 225 -1.60 14.41 8.04
C TYR A 225 -0.70 14.53 9.29
N ASN A 226 -0.39 15.72 9.79
CA ASN A 226 0.50 15.89 10.95
C ASN A 226 -0.24 16.00 12.31
N ASP A 227 -1.58 16.06 12.32
CA ASP A 227 -2.36 16.15 13.56
C ASP A 227 -2.75 14.74 14.06
N GLU A 228 -1.85 14.11 14.82
CA GLU A 228 -2.01 12.74 15.34
C GLU A 228 -3.31 12.56 16.14
N SER A 229 -3.70 13.54 16.94
CA SER A 229 -4.93 13.48 17.76
C SER A 229 -6.17 13.45 16.88
N LYS A 230 -6.24 14.29 15.84
CA LYS A 230 -7.37 14.25 14.89
C LYS A 230 -7.43 12.96 14.09
N LEU A 231 -6.26 12.38 13.77
CA LEU A 231 -6.20 11.09 13.09
C LEU A 231 -6.72 9.96 13.98
N GLU A 232 -6.32 9.93 15.25
CA GLU A 232 -6.81 8.95 16.22
C GLU A 232 -8.33 9.05 16.41
N ASP A 233 -8.85 10.27 16.61
CA ASP A 233 -10.30 10.53 16.71
C ASP A 233 -11.04 10.08 15.44
N ALA A 234 -10.47 10.35 14.26
CA ALA A 234 -11.04 9.93 12.98
C ALA A 234 -11.05 8.40 12.84
N TYR A 235 -9.99 7.71 13.26
CA TYR A 235 -9.87 6.26 13.17
C TYR A 235 -10.85 5.55 14.10
N ASP A 236 -10.97 6.00 15.34
CA ASP A 236 -11.93 5.45 16.30
C ASP A 236 -13.37 5.66 15.82
N SER A 237 -13.70 6.87 15.35
CA SER A 237 -15.02 7.16 14.77
C SER A 237 -15.32 6.28 13.56
N MET A 238 -14.35 6.07 12.67
CA MET A 238 -14.54 5.20 11.50
C MET A 238 -14.69 3.72 11.88
N PHE A 239 -14.02 3.27 12.93
CA PHE A 239 -14.18 1.90 13.41
C PHE A 239 -15.60 1.66 13.98
N GLU A 240 -16.14 2.60 14.75
CA GLU A 240 -17.53 2.54 15.21
C GLU A 240 -18.53 2.51 14.05
N GLU A 241 -18.33 3.34 13.03
CA GLU A 241 -19.15 3.36 11.81
C GLU A 241 -19.06 2.02 11.05
N PHE A 242 -17.87 1.45 10.93
CA PHE A 242 -17.66 0.12 10.35
C PHE A 242 -18.38 -0.97 11.13
N GLN A 243 -18.28 -0.97 12.47
CA GLN A 243 -18.97 -1.92 13.32
C GLN A 243 -20.49 -1.84 13.12
N ASN A 244 -21.05 -0.63 13.16
CA ASN A 244 -22.48 -0.40 12.94
C ASN A 244 -22.92 -0.87 11.55
N ALA A 245 -22.09 -0.69 10.53
CA ALA A 245 -22.40 -1.11 9.16
C ALA A 245 -22.37 -2.63 8.97
N VAL A 246 -21.37 -3.31 9.53
CA VAL A 246 -21.12 -4.75 9.30
C VAL A 246 -21.84 -5.65 10.31
N PHE A 247 -21.89 -5.25 11.58
CA PHE A 247 -22.54 -6.04 12.64
C PHE A 247 -24.00 -5.63 12.86
N LYS A 248 -24.39 -4.43 12.43
CA LYS A 248 -25.75 -3.88 12.62
C LYS A 248 -26.09 -3.88 14.11
N SER A 249 -27.09 -4.65 14.53
CA SER A 249 -27.49 -4.83 15.93
C SER A 249 -26.88 -6.06 16.62
N LYS A 250 -26.08 -6.86 15.90
CA LYS A 250 -25.50 -8.10 16.41
C LYS A 250 -24.17 -7.84 17.13
N THR A 251 -23.84 -8.66 18.11
CA THR A 251 -22.53 -8.62 18.79
C THR A 251 -21.50 -9.54 18.13
N ARG A 252 -21.97 -10.50 17.32
CA ARG A 252 -21.18 -11.49 16.59
C ARG A 252 -21.86 -11.82 15.26
N ASN A 253 -21.06 -12.05 14.23
CA ASN A 253 -21.50 -12.58 12.95
C ASN A 253 -20.83 -13.94 12.71
N THR A 254 -21.51 -14.85 12.02
CA THR A 254 -20.81 -16.00 11.44
C THR A 254 -19.88 -15.56 10.31
N ARG A 255 -18.96 -16.43 9.90
CA ARG A 255 -18.11 -16.19 8.73
C ARG A 255 -18.96 -15.79 7.51
N GLU A 256 -19.99 -16.56 7.19
CA GLU A 256 -20.85 -16.31 6.03
C GLU A 256 -21.55 -14.95 6.12
N GLU A 257 -22.11 -14.62 7.29
CA GLU A 257 -22.78 -13.34 7.50
C GLU A 257 -21.83 -12.15 7.38
N PHE A 258 -20.62 -12.26 7.94
CA PHE A 258 -19.60 -11.22 7.84
C PHE A 258 -19.13 -11.03 6.39
N LEU A 259 -18.85 -12.13 5.69
CA LEU A 259 -18.40 -12.10 4.30
C LEU A 259 -19.48 -11.55 3.38
N ASP A 260 -20.73 -11.96 3.55
CA ASP A 260 -21.85 -11.46 2.74
C ASP A 260 -22.05 -9.96 2.95
N GLU A 261 -22.11 -9.53 4.21
CA GLU A 261 -22.32 -8.12 4.54
C GLU A 261 -21.18 -7.23 4.02
N LEU A 262 -19.94 -7.66 4.21
CA LEU A 262 -18.76 -6.89 3.81
C LEU A 262 -18.52 -6.91 2.30
N SER A 263 -18.82 -8.02 1.60
CA SER A 263 -18.59 -8.11 0.15
C SER A 263 -19.70 -7.51 -0.69
N GLN A 264 -20.94 -7.49 -0.21
CA GLN A 264 -22.10 -6.98 -0.95
C GLN A 264 -22.46 -5.55 -0.55
N ASN A 265 -22.83 -5.34 0.72
CA ASN A 265 -23.41 -4.08 1.18
C ASN A 265 -22.36 -3.06 1.58
N ASN A 266 -21.21 -3.54 2.07
CA ASN A 266 -20.20 -2.73 2.75
C ASN A 266 -18.82 -2.82 2.09
N ARG A 267 -18.75 -3.19 0.81
CA ARG A 267 -17.48 -3.40 0.09
C ARG A 267 -16.56 -2.19 0.01
N SER A 268 -17.13 -0.98 0.14
CA SER A 268 -16.35 0.27 0.14
C SER A 268 -15.37 0.34 1.31
N TRP A 269 -15.65 -0.33 2.43
CA TRP A 269 -14.72 -0.42 3.56
C TRP A 269 -13.43 -1.18 3.24
N LEU A 270 -13.38 -1.92 2.13
CA LEU A 270 -12.18 -2.62 1.63
C LEU A 270 -11.51 -1.87 0.47
N GLN A 271 -11.89 -0.61 0.24
CA GLN A 271 -11.39 0.22 -0.85
C GLN A 271 -10.55 1.38 -0.31
N PRO A 272 -9.25 1.47 -0.67
CA PRO A 272 -8.34 2.52 -0.17
C PRO A 272 -8.84 3.95 -0.35
N HIS A 273 -9.32 4.28 -1.56
CA HIS A 273 -9.79 5.62 -1.88
C HIS A 273 -10.99 6.05 -1.02
N TYR A 274 -11.91 5.13 -0.73
CA TYR A 274 -13.06 5.40 0.12
C TYR A 274 -12.62 5.70 1.56
N LEU A 275 -11.76 4.85 2.12
CA LEU A 275 -11.21 5.03 3.47
C LEU A 275 -10.45 6.35 3.59
N ARG A 276 -9.57 6.64 2.62
CA ARG A 276 -8.77 7.85 2.61
C ARG A 276 -9.63 9.12 2.54
N GLN A 277 -10.66 9.14 1.68
CA GLN A 277 -11.58 10.29 1.59
C GLN A 277 -12.36 10.51 2.89
N ARG A 278 -12.76 9.44 3.57
CA ARG A 278 -13.47 9.52 4.86
C ARG A 278 -12.57 10.08 5.95
N ILE A 279 -11.32 9.62 6.04
CA ILE A 279 -10.32 10.17 6.96
C ILE A 279 -10.09 11.64 6.65
N PHE A 280 -9.84 11.99 5.39
CA PHE A 280 -9.64 13.37 4.96
C PHE A 280 -10.78 14.30 5.38
N ASN A 281 -12.03 13.89 5.15
CA ASN A 281 -13.21 14.68 5.52
C ASN A 281 -13.32 14.89 7.03
N LYS A 282 -12.99 13.86 7.84
CA LYS A 282 -13.00 13.93 9.30
C LYS A 282 -11.89 14.84 9.83
N VAL A 283 -10.67 14.73 9.30
CA VAL A 283 -9.50 15.54 9.70
C VAL A 283 -9.68 17.01 9.32
N THR A 284 -10.18 17.29 8.11
CA THR A 284 -10.36 18.67 7.60
C THR A 284 -11.70 19.31 8.00
N GLY A 285 -12.65 18.54 8.52
CA GLY A 285 -13.97 19.03 8.90
C GLY A 285 -14.89 19.38 7.71
N ILE A 286 -14.52 19.02 6.47
CA ILE A 286 -15.29 19.32 5.25
C ILE A 286 -16.68 18.66 5.26
N GLU A 287 -16.87 17.56 5.99
CA GLU A 287 -18.18 16.90 6.15
C GLU A 287 -19.27 17.84 6.69
N LYS A 288 -18.90 18.84 7.52
CA LYS A 288 -19.87 19.77 8.14
C LYS A 288 -20.46 20.80 7.16
N LEU A 289 -19.85 21.03 5.99
CA LEU A 289 -20.25 22.12 5.08
C LEU A 289 -21.31 21.71 4.04
N ARG A 290 -21.69 20.43 3.96
CA ARG A 290 -22.67 19.93 2.97
C ARG A 290 -24.09 19.74 3.51
N ILE A 291 -24.32 19.89 4.82
CA ILE A 291 -25.64 19.65 5.44
C ILE A 291 -26.50 20.93 5.50
N ASP A 292 -25.92 22.11 5.29
CA ASP A 292 -26.64 23.41 5.35
C ASP A 292 -27.05 23.97 3.98
N LYS A 293 -27.50 23.12 3.04
CA LYS A 293 -28.12 23.58 1.77
C LYS A 293 -29.37 22.80 1.41
#